data_AF-A0A8B9H627-F1
#
_entry.id   AF-A0A8B9H627-F1
#
_cell.length_a   1.000
_cell.length_b   1.000
_cell.length_c   1.000
_cell.angle_alpha   90.00
_cell.angle_beta   90.00
_cell.angle_gamma   90.00
#
_symmetry.space_group_name_H-M   'P 1'
#
loop_
_entity.id
_entity.type
_entity.pdbx_description
1 polymer ?
#
loop_
_entity_poly.entity_id
_entity_poly.type
_entity_poly.pdbx_seq_one_letter_code
_entity_poly.pdbx_strand_id
1 'polypeptide(L)'
;MQVSFVCTDHRSMSRSTDDRLNRQNANSPNTGTRSKFRAVAMVARSLGQLSVQSVPSSSDQSMRTGMKYRNLGKSGLRVSCLGLGTWVTFGGQITDEMAEQLMSLAYENGINLFDTAEVYAAGKRSSLVITTKIFWETVRAMTHVINQGMAMYWGTSRWSPMEIMEAYSVARQFNQIPPICEQAEYHMFQREKVEVQLPELFHKIGVGAMTWSPLACGIISGKYDSGVPPYSRASLKGYQWLKDKILSEEGRRQQTKLKELQAIAERLGCTLPQLAIAWCLRNEGVSSVLLGASNTDQLMENIGAIQVLPKLSSSIVHEVDSILGNKPYSKKDYRS
;
A
#
# COMPACT_ATOMS: atom_id res chain seq x y z
N MET A 1 9.54 -10.56 -6.39
CA MET A 1 8.31 -10.76 -5.61
C MET A 1 8.05 -9.55 -4.72
N GLN A 2 6.87 -8.94 -4.85
CA GLN A 2 6.35 -7.95 -3.90
C GLN A 2 5.54 -8.70 -2.83
N VAL A 3 5.66 -8.30 -1.57
CA VAL A 3 5.04 -8.95 -0.42
C VAL A 3 4.40 -7.89 0.45
N SER A 4 3.08 -8.00 0.64
CA SER A 4 2.36 -7.23 1.65
C SER A 4 1.97 -8.14 2.80
N PHE A 5 2.05 -7.63 4.03
CA PHE A 5 1.57 -8.33 5.21
C PHE A 5 0.49 -7.51 5.90
N VAL A 6 -0.48 -8.21 6.47
CA VAL A 6 -1.60 -7.62 7.20
C VAL A 6 -1.54 -8.10 8.64
N CYS A 7 -1.38 -7.18 9.57
CA CYS A 7 -1.45 -7.49 11.00
C CYS A 7 -2.93 -7.64 11.40
N THR A 8 -3.27 -8.74 12.07
CA THR A 8 -4.60 -8.92 12.67
C THR A 8 -4.43 -9.19 14.15
N ASP A 9 -5.12 -8.42 15.00
CA ASP A 9 -5.17 -8.68 16.43
C ASP A 9 -5.96 -9.97 16.66
N HIS A 10 -5.28 -11.11 16.81
CA HIS A 10 -5.88 -12.33 17.35
C HIS A 10 -5.96 -12.24 18.88
N ARG A 11 -6.85 -11.40 19.41
CA ARG A 11 -7.36 -11.54 20.79
C ARG A 11 -8.83 -11.94 20.73
N SER A 12 -9.08 -13.22 20.50
CA SER A 12 -10.28 -13.94 20.96
C SER A 12 -10.18 -15.42 20.59
N MET A 13 -9.66 -16.22 21.52
CA MET A 13 -10.11 -17.56 21.89
C MET A 13 -9.10 -18.07 22.92
N SER A 14 -9.51 -18.06 24.19
CA SER A 14 -8.78 -18.67 25.29
C SER A 14 -8.46 -20.13 24.96
N ARG A 15 -7.19 -20.45 24.74
CA ARG A 15 -6.71 -21.84 24.90
C ARG A 15 -6.36 -22.02 26.38
N SER A 16 -6.98 -23.01 26.99
CA SER A 16 -6.78 -23.38 28.39
C SER A 16 -5.32 -23.76 28.66
N THR A 17 -4.92 -23.57 29.91
CA THR A 17 -3.55 -23.66 30.43
C THR A 17 -3.02 -25.07 30.66
N ASP A 18 -3.45 -26.08 29.89
CA ASP A 18 -3.17 -27.50 30.24
C ASP A 18 -2.35 -28.33 29.24
N ASP A 19 -1.69 -27.72 28.24
CA ASP A 19 -0.85 -28.48 27.28
C ASP A 19 0.67 -28.19 27.39
N ARG A 20 1.12 -27.62 28.50
CA ARG A 20 2.56 -27.50 28.80
C ARG A 20 2.99 -28.57 29.77
N LEU A 21 3.14 -29.82 29.31
CA LEU A 21 4.02 -30.83 29.92
C LEU A 21 4.06 -32.08 29.02
N ASN A 22 4.76 -32.02 27.88
CA ASN A 22 5.48 -33.20 27.41
C ASN A 22 6.48 -32.93 26.27
N ARG A 23 7.61 -33.63 26.35
CA ARG A 23 8.74 -33.76 25.40
C ARG A 23 9.88 -32.73 25.50
N GLN A 24 10.78 -33.05 26.43
CA GLN A 24 12.22 -32.85 26.26
C GLN A 24 12.82 -33.97 25.38
N ASN A 25 13.95 -33.64 24.74
CA ASN A 25 14.95 -34.46 24.04
C ASN A 25 14.69 -34.86 22.57
N ALA A 26 15.35 -34.13 21.66
CA ALA A 26 16.16 -34.73 20.58
C ALA A 26 17.15 -33.70 19.98
N ASN A 27 18.38 -34.19 19.80
CA ASN A 27 19.63 -33.58 19.30
C ASN A 27 19.57 -32.49 18.22
N SER A 28 20.40 -31.46 18.41
CA SER A 28 20.80 -30.46 17.41
C SER A 28 21.69 -31.05 16.30
N PRO A 29 21.52 -30.58 15.06
CA PRO A 29 22.69 -30.33 14.20
C PRO A 29 22.69 -28.93 13.56
N ASN A 30 23.92 -28.41 13.45
CA ASN A 30 24.45 -27.37 12.58
C ASN A 30 23.82 -25.95 12.57
N THR A 31 24.61 -25.05 13.15
CA THR A 31 24.65 -23.60 12.95
C THR A 31 24.99 -23.25 11.49
N GLY A 32 23.99 -23.06 10.64
CA GLY A 32 24.21 -22.60 9.25
C GLY A 32 23.08 -21.79 8.60
N THR A 33 21.92 -21.63 9.24
CA THR A 33 20.71 -21.16 8.53
C THR A 33 19.90 -20.07 9.25
N ARG A 34 20.46 -19.42 10.27
CA ARG A 34 19.73 -18.51 11.18
C ARG A 34 19.70 -17.02 10.79
N SER A 35 19.87 -16.65 9.51
CA SER A 35 19.73 -15.25 9.03
C SER A 35 18.43 -14.96 8.28
N LYS A 36 17.35 -15.71 8.55
CA LYS A 36 16.08 -15.57 7.83
C LYS A 36 15.07 -14.86 8.73
N PHE A 37 14.45 -13.79 8.19
CA PHE A 37 13.34 -13.00 8.75
C PHE A 37 13.66 -11.87 9.75
N ARG A 38 14.42 -10.84 9.34
CA ARG A 38 14.59 -9.62 10.17
C ARG A 38 13.39 -8.66 10.12
N ALA A 39 12.69 -8.50 9.00
CA ALA A 39 11.51 -7.62 8.90
C ALA A 39 10.33 -8.11 9.76
N VAL A 40 10.00 -9.40 9.64
CA VAL A 40 9.02 -10.07 10.53
C VAL A 40 9.52 -10.08 11.97
N ALA A 41 10.83 -10.26 12.22
CA ALA A 41 11.38 -10.17 13.57
C ALA A 41 11.41 -8.74 14.15
N MET A 42 11.41 -7.67 13.36
CA MET A 42 11.24 -6.31 13.90
C MET A 42 9.79 -6.05 14.27
N VAL A 43 8.83 -6.49 13.45
CA VAL A 43 7.41 -6.51 13.85
C VAL A 43 7.24 -7.34 15.12
N ALA A 44 7.83 -8.54 15.18
CA ALA A 44 7.74 -9.42 16.35
C ALA A 44 8.55 -8.94 17.57
N ARG A 45 9.68 -8.22 17.40
CA ARG A 45 10.47 -7.64 18.49
C ARG A 45 9.84 -6.37 19.05
N SER A 46 9.29 -5.51 18.19
CA SER A 46 8.45 -4.38 18.60
C SER A 46 7.25 -4.87 19.42
N LEU A 47 6.61 -5.97 19.01
CA LEU A 47 5.53 -6.61 19.76
C LEU A 47 6.01 -7.29 21.07
N GLY A 48 7.27 -7.71 21.17
CA GLY A 48 7.83 -8.44 22.31
C GLY A 48 8.50 -7.58 23.40
N GLN A 49 8.78 -6.30 23.13
CA GLN A 49 9.39 -5.35 24.08
C GLN A 49 8.40 -4.40 24.75
N LEU A 50 7.10 -4.50 24.44
CA LEU A 50 6.05 -3.78 25.16
C LEU A 50 5.93 -4.35 26.59
N SER A 51 6.74 -3.81 27.47
CA SER A 51 6.50 -3.77 28.92
C SER A 51 5.05 -3.40 29.17
N VAL A 52 4.40 -4.11 30.10
CA VAL A 52 3.02 -3.91 30.54
C VAL A 52 2.91 -2.56 31.27
N GLN A 53 2.89 -1.48 30.49
CA GLN A 53 2.22 -0.25 30.85
C GLN A 53 0.93 -0.21 30.06
N SER A 54 -0.17 0.19 30.70
CA SER A 54 -1.53 0.14 30.16
C SER A 54 -1.66 0.90 28.83
N VAL A 55 -1.43 0.21 27.71
CA VAL A 55 -1.68 0.70 26.37
C VAL A 55 -3.20 0.74 26.18
N PRO A 56 -3.80 1.88 25.77
CA PRO A 56 -5.20 1.91 25.39
C PRO A 56 -5.44 0.87 24.28
N SER A 57 -6.52 0.10 24.38
CA SER A 57 -6.86 -0.92 23.37
C SER A 57 -6.84 -0.31 21.95
N SER A 58 -6.31 -1.04 20.96
CA SER A 58 -6.22 -0.63 19.54
C SER A 58 -7.57 -0.13 18.97
N SER A 59 -8.69 -0.61 19.52
CA SER A 59 -10.05 -0.11 19.22
C SER A 59 -10.26 1.37 19.58
N ASP A 60 -9.70 1.86 20.68
CA ASP A 60 -9.94 3.20 21.23
C ASP A 60 -9.20 4.30 20.44
N GLN A 61 -8.04 3.98 19.84
CA GLN A 61 -7.31 4.89 18.95
C GLN A 61 -7.84 4.86 17.51
N SER A 62 -8.32 3.72 17.00
CA SER A 62 -8.99 3.65 15.69
C SER A 62 -10.23 4.56 15.64
N MET A 63 -10.93 4.71 16.77
CA MET A 63 -12.06 5.61 16.93
C MET A 63 -11.65 7.10 16.86
N ARG A 64 -10.41 7.44 17.23
CA ARG A 64 -9.88 8.81 17.14
C ARG A 64 -9.43 9.17 15.72
N THR A 65 -8.80 8.24 15.00
CA THR A 65 -8.33 8.47 13.61
C THR A 65 -9.43 8.29 12.58
N GLY A 66 -10.54 7.63 12.92
CA GLY A 66 -11.59 7.28 11.96
C GLY A 66 -11.14 6.25 10.91
N MET A 67 -10.08 5.48 11.20
CA MET A 67 -9.53 4.48 10.28
C MET A 67 -10.61 3.48 9.85
N LYS A 68 -10.80 3.35 8.53
CA LYS A 68 -11.80 2.44 7.96
C LYS A 68 -11.13 1.15 7.51
N TYR A 69 -11.75 0.02 7.82
CA TYR A 69 -11.30 -1.30 7.35
C TYR A 69 -12.24 -1.82 6.26
N ARG A 70 -11.68 -2.29 5.15
CA ARG A 70 -12.41 -2.80 3.98
C ARG A 70 -11.90 -4.18 3.59
N ASN A 71 -12.71 -4.96 2.90
CA ASN A 71 -12.23 -6.18 2.26
C ASN A 71 -11.24 -5.82 1.13
N LEU A 72 -10.19 -6.62 0.99
CA LEU A 72 -9.32 -6.56 -0.18
C LEU A 72 -9.97 -7.35 -1.32
N GLY A 73 -10.63 -6.63 -2.23
CA GLY A 73 -11.48 -7.24 -3.24
C GLY A 73 -12.67 -7.96 -2.62
N LYS A 74 -13.06 -9.10 -3.20
CA LYS A 74 -14.08 -10.00 -2.65
C LYS A 74 -13.51 -11.05 -1.67
N SER A 75 -12.23 -10.96 -1.33
CA SER A 75 -11.63 -11.86 -0.34
C SER A 75 -12.12 -11.56 1.09
N GLY A 76 -11.93 -12.50 2.02
CA GLY A 76 -12.21 -12.28 3.45
C GLY A 76 -11.16 -11.42 4.17
N LEU A 77 -10.05 -11.05 3.52
CA LEU A 77 -8.97 -10.29 4.14
C LEU A 77 -9.39 -8.82 4.33
N ARG A 78 -9.43 -8.36 5.59
CA ARG A 78 -9.71 -6.96 5.92
C ARG A 78 -8.43 -6.14 6.08
N VAL A 79 -8.35 -5.04 5.35
CA VAL A 79 -7.22 -4.09 5.36
C VAL A 79 -7.69 -2.70 5.76
N SER A 80 -6.83 -1.94 6.43
CA SER A 80 -7.01 -0.51 6.64
C SER A 80 -7.03 0.21 5.29
N CYS A 81 -7.85 1.26 5.16
CA CYS A 81 -7.94 2.03 3.91
C CYS A 81 -6.63 2.76 3.57
N LEU A 82 -5.75 2.97 4.55
CA LEU A 82 -4.36 3.37 4.32
C LEU A 82 -3.42 2.23 4.70
N GLY A 83 -2.36 2.04 3.92
CA GLY A 83 -1.25 1.13 4.23
C GLY A 83 0.08 1.87 4.22
N LEU A 84 1.15 1.26 4.75
CA LEU A 84 2.50 1.83 4.73
C LEU A 84 3.41 1.00 3.81
N GLY A 85 3.89 1.61 2.73
CA GLY A 85 4.88 1.04 1.83
C GLY A 85 6.32 1.38 2.25
N THR A 86 7.25 0.48 1.92
CA THR A 86 8.66 0.59 2.33
C THR A 86 9.62 0.99 1.20
N TRP A 87 9.11 1.21 -0.02
CA TRP A 87 9.93 1.56 -1.19
C TRP A 87 10.68 2.88 -0.98
N VAL A 88 11.96 2.91 -1.40
CA VAL A 88 12.93 4.01 -1.27
C VAL A 88 13.45 4.23 0.15
N THR A 89 12.58 4.13 1.14
CA THR A 89 12.85 4.56 2.51
C THR A 89 13.58 3.49 3.30
N PHE A 90 12.95 2.35 3.54
CA PHE A 90 13.45 1.36 4.50
C PHE A 90 14.72 0.68 3.97
N GLY A 91 15.79 0.65 4.78
CA GLY A 91 17.09 0.11 4.38
C GLY A 91 17.83 0.96 3.33
N GLY A 92 17.36 2.18 3.07
CA GLY A 92 17.87 3.10 2.06
C GLY A 92 17.94 4.55 2.57
N GLN A 93 16.93 5.35 2.25
CA GLN A 93 16.91 6.80 2.53
C GLN A 93 16.88 7.15 4.03
N ILE A 94 16.22 6.32 4.85
CA ILE A 94 16.01 6.59 6.29
C ILE A 94 16.77 5.57 7.14
N THR A 95 17.04 5.93 8.40
CA THR A 95 17.65 5.01 9.38
C THR A 95 16.65 3.94 9.84
N ASP A 96 17.16 2.88 10.45
CA ASP A 96 16.32 1.80 10.97
C ASP A 96 15.45 2.27 12.16
N GLU A 97 15.93 3.23 12.96
CA GLU A 97 15.18 3.86 14.05
C GLU A 97 14.00 4.67 13.52
N MET A 98 14.21 5.46 12.46
CA MET A 98 13.12 6.19 11.80
C MET A 98 12.12 5.23 11.16
N ALA A 99 12.59 4.11 10.58
CA ALA A 99 11.72 3.08 10.03
C ALA A 99 10.84 2.43 11.12
N GLU A 100 11.40 2.17 12.30
CA GLU A 100 10.65 1.67 13.46
C GLU A 100 9.61 2.69 13.94
N GLN A 101 9.99 3.97 14.07
CA GLN A 101 9.06 5.04 14.42
C GLN A 101 7.88 5.14 13.45
N LEU A 102 8.13 5.06 12.14
CA LEU A 102 7.08 5.08 11.13
C LEU A 102 6.15 3.86 11.23
N MET A 103 6.69 2.66 11.48
CA MET A 103 5.87 1.46 11.65
C MET A 103 5.01 1.52 12.90
N SER A 104 5.58 1.92 14.04
CA SER A 104 4.86 2.08 15.30
C SER A 104 3.74 3.11 15.16
N LEU A 105 4.05 4.28 14.61
CA LEU A 105 3.08 5.34 14.39
C LEU A 105 1.95 4.90 13.45
N ALA A 106 2.26 4.20 12.36
CA ALA A 106 1.25 3.65 11.47
C ALA A 106 0.33 2.66 12.22
N TYR A 107 0.91 1.72 12.96
CA TYR A 107 0.17 0.70 13.70
C TYR A 107 -0.75 1.29 14.78
N GLU A 108 -0.22 2.22 15.59
CA GLU A 108 -0.97 2.94 16.62
C GLU A 108 -2.17 3.70 16.03
N ASN A 109 -2.03 4.26 14.83
CA ASN A 109 -3.12 4.94 14.12
C ASN A 109 -4.09 3.99 13.38
N GLY A 110 -3.95 2.68 13.56
CA GLY A 110 -4.84 1.65 13.02
C GLY A 110 -4.44 1.12 11.63
N ILE A 111 -3.29 1.51 11.07
CA ILE A 111 -2.80 0.90 9.83
C ILE A 111 -2.39 -0.54 10.13
N ASN A 112 -3.03 -1.48 9.43
CA ASN A 112 -2.73 -2.89 9.56
C ASN A 112 -2.05 -3.48 8.32
N LEU A 113 -1.96 -2.71 7.23
CA LEU A 113 -1.38 -3.11 5.96
C LEU A 113 0.02 -2.51 5.77
N PHE A 114 1.02 -3.36 5.55
CA PHE A 114 2.40 -2.95 5.31
C PHE A 114 2.95 -3.66 4.07
N ASP A 115 3.61 -2.91 3.18
CA ASP A 115 4.08 -3.41 1.88
C ASP A 115 5.60 -3.30 1.71
N THR A 116 6.20 -4.38 1.19
CA THR A 116 7.62 -4.46 0.89
C THR A 116 7.91 -5.30 -0.35
N ALA A 117 9.14 -5.28 -0.85
CA ALA A 117 9.57 -6.13 -1.96
C ALA A 117 11.05 -6.47 -1.81
N GLU A 118 11.44 -7.62 -2.34
CA GLU A 118 12.84 -8.06 -2.29
C GLU A 118 13.81 -7.08 -2.97
N VAL A 119 13.37 -6.40 -4.03
CA VAL A 119 14.21 -5.46 -4.78
C VAL A 119 14.48 -4.19 -3.97
N TYR A 120 13.67 -3.90 -2.95
CA TYR A 120 13.85 -2.74 -2.11
C TYR A 120 15.14 -2.90 -1.29
N ALA A 121 16.06 -1.95 -1.46
CA ALA A 121 17.39 -1.97 -0.87
C ALA A 121 18.20 -3.27 -1.13
N ALA A 122 18.04 -3.88 -2.33
CA ALA A 122 18.77 -5.07 -2.77
C ALA A 122 18.65 -6.28 -1.81
N GLY A 123 17.44 -6.57 -1.33
CA GLY A 123 17.18 -7.79 -0.58
C GLY A 123 17.70 -7.79 0.86
N LYS A 124 18.17 -6.64 1.39
CA LYS A 124 18.66 -6.51 2.79
C LYS A 124 17.66 -7.01 3.85
N ARG A 125 16.40 -7.28 3.50
CA ARG A 125 15.38 -7.83 4.40
C ARG A 125 14.57 -9.03 3.88
N SER A 126 14.80 -9.55 2.66
CA SER A 126 14.18 -10.81 2.18
C SER A 126 14.93 -11.41 0.99
N SER A 127 15.02 -12.75 0.93
CA SER A 127 15.82 -13.49 -0.06
C SER A 127 14.98 -14.54 -0.79
N LEU A 128 14.06 -14.13 -1.67
CA LEU A 128 13.37 -15.06 -2.58
C LEU A 128 12.93 -14.41 -3.90
N VAL A 129 13.81 -14.48 -4.90
CA VAL A 129 13.53 -14.00 -6.26
C VAL A 129 12.87 -15.12 -7.05
N ILE A 130 11.56 -14.97 -7.31
CA ILE A 130 10.87 -15.76 -8.33
C ILE A 130 10.43 -14.79 -9.42
N THR A 131 11.07 -14.89 -10.59
CA THR A 131 10.61 -14.27 -11.83
C THR A 131 10.47 -15.38 -12.88
N THR A 132 9.24 -15.66 -13.31
CA THR A 132 8.97 -16.46 -14.52
C THR A 132 7.95 -15.72 -15.37
N LYS A 133 8.08 -15.82 -16.70
CA LYS A 133 7.17 -15.26 -17.71
C LYS A 133 6.28 -16.36 -18.30
N ILE A 134 5.80 -17.26 -17.46
CA ILE A 134 4.81 -18.27 -17.82
C ILE A 134 3.66 -18.13 -16.82
N PHE A 135 2.50 -17.64 -17.28
CA PHE A 135 1.34 -17.40 -16.42
C PHE A 135 0.88 -18.67 -15.69
N TRP A 136 0.86 -19.80 -16.38
CA TRP A 136 0.51 -21.09 -15.78
C TRP A 136 1.45 -21.53 -14.66
N GLU A 137 2.76 -21.45 -14.89
CA GLU A 137 3.76 -21.78 -13.86
C GLU A 137 3.68 -20.80 -12.69
N THR A 138 3.42 -19.51 -12.98
CA THR A 138 3.27 -18.47 -11.96
C THR A 138 2.08 -18.77 -11.05
N VAL A 139 0.91 -19.05 -11.61
CA VAL A 139 -0.30 -19.39 -10.83
C VAL A 139 -0.10 -20.65 -10.01
N ARG A 140 0.56 -21.68 -10.57
CA ARG A 140 0.91 -22.90 -9.83
C ARG A 140 1.91 -22.66 -8.71
N ALA A 141 2.96 -21.89 -8.96
CA ALA A 141 3.95 -21.55 -7.95
C ALA A 141 3.32 -20.76 -6.80
N MET A 142 2.47 -19.77 -7.12
CA MET A 142 1.75 -18.99 -6.11
C MET A 142 0.79 -19.86 -5.29
N THR A 143 0.06 -20.76 -5.96
CA THR A 143 -0.80 -21.73 -5.27
C THR A 143 0.00 -22.69 -4.39
N HIS A 144 1.17 -23.14 -4.86
CA HIS A 144 2.06 -23.99 -4.09
C HIS A 144 2.54 -23.30 -2.80
N VAL A 145 3.06 -22.07 -2.88
CA VAL A 145 3.54 -21.37 -1.68
C VAL A 145 2.41 -21.06 -0.69
N ILE A 146 1.17 -20.86 -1.17
CA ILE A 146 -0.01 -20.75 -0.29
C ILE A 146 -0.31 -22.08 0.40
N ASN A 147 -0.33 -23.18 -0.36
CA ASN A 147 -0.59 -24.52 0.20
C ASN A 147 0.51 -24.97 1.18
N GLN A 148 1.73 -24.48 1.03
CA GLN A 148 2.84 -24.69 1.98
C GLN A 148 2.76 -23.77 3.21
N GLY A 149 1.76 -22.89 3.30
CA GLY A 149 1.60 -21.95 4.41
C GLY A 149 2.62 -20.81 4.41
N MET A 150 3.34 -20.59 3.30
CA MET A 150 4.33 -19.52 3.17
C MET A 150 3.67 -18.17 2.85
N ALA A 151 2.46 -18.19 2.29
CA ALA A 151 1.62 -17.03 2.04
C ALA A 151 0.15 -17.39 2.32
N MET A 152 -0.68 -16.41 2.66
CA MET A 152 -2.13 -16.62 2.81
C MET A 152 -2.88 -16.41 1.49
N TYR A 153 -2.44 -15.43 0.71
CA TYR A 153 -3.03 -15.04 -0.57
C TYR A 153 -1.91 -14.58 -1.51
N TRP A 154 -2.25 -14.41 -2.80
CA TRP A 154 -1.39 -13.76 -3.77
C TRP A 154 -2.16 -12.73 -4.58
N GLY A 155 -1.42 -11.82 -5.21
CA GLY A 155 -1.94 -10.77 -6.06
C GLY A 155 -0.94 -10.40 -7.15
N THR A 156 -1.36 -9.50 -8.03
CA THR A 156 -0.56 -9.01 -9.15
C THR A 156 -0.11 -7.56 -8.89
N SER A 157 0.88 -7.08 -9.65
CA SER A 157 1.36 -5.70 -9.56
C SER A 157 1.86 -5.26 -10.92
N ARG A 158 1.29 -4.17 -11.45
CA ARG A 158 1.54 -3.64 -12.81
C ARG A 158 1.08 -4.57 -13.94
N TRP A 159 0.20 -5.52 -13.67
CA TRP A 159 -0.34 -6.40 -14.71
C TRP A 159 -1.49 -5.71 -15.45
N SER A 160 -1.60 -5.93 -16.75
CA SER A 160 -2.77 -5.50 -17.53
C SER A 160 -4.02 -6.28 -17.12
N PRO A 161 -5.23 -5.75 -17.38
CA PRO A 161 -6.47 -6.49 -17.10
C PRO A 161 -6.55 -7.84 -17.81
N MET A 162 -5.95 -7.95 -19.00
CA MET A 162 -5.88 -9.18 -19.77
C MET A 162 -5.06 -10.24 -19.04
N GLU A 163 -3.87 -9.89 -18.55
CA GLU A 163 -2.99 -10.81 -17.82
C GLU A 163 -3.63 -11.26 -16.49
N ILE A 164 -4.34 -10.36 -15.79
CA ILE A 164 -5.07 -10.71 -14.56
C ILE A 164 -6.20 -11.71 -14.88
N MET A 165 -6.95 -11.48 -15.96
CA MET A 165 -8.00 -12.40 -16.40
C MET A 165 -7.43 -13.74 -16.86
N GLU A 166 -6.27 -13.75 -17.51
CA GLU A 166 -5.56 -14.98 -17.88
C GLU A 166 -5.16 -15.78 -16.65
N ALA A 167 -4.56 -15.14 -15.64
CA ALA A 167 -4.26 -15.79 -14.36
C ALA A 167 -5.51 -16.37 -13.69
N TYR A 168 -6.63 -15.64 -13.71
CA TYR A 168 -7.90 -16.14 -13.22
C TYR A 168 -8.39 -17.35 -14.03
N SER A 169 -8.36 -17.28 -15.35
CA SER A 169 -8.77 -18.36 -16.27
C SER A 169 -7.98 -19.64 -16.00
N VAL A 170 -6.65 -19.53 -15.92
CA VAL A 170 -5.74 -20.62 -15.55
C VAL A 170 -6.11 -21.19 -14.18
N ALA A 171 -6.37 -20.33 -13.19
CA ALA A 171 -6.71 -20.79 -11.86
C ALA A 171 -8.01 -21.60 -11.84
N ARG A 172 -9.03 -21.17 -12.60
CA ARG A 172 -10.30 -21.91 -12.74
C ARG A 172 -10.13 -23.21 -13.51
N GLN A 173 -9.37 -23.20 -14.61
CA GLN A 173 -9.15 -24.38 -15.44
C GLN A 173 -8.42 -25.51 -14.70
N PHE A 174 -7.45 -25.16 -13.86
CA PHE A 174 -6.57 -26.14 -13.19
C PHE A 174 -6.81 -26.26 -11.67
N ASN A 175 -7.96 -25.76 -11.19
CA ASN A 175 -8.31 -25.74 -9.76
C ASN A 175 -7.19 -25.19 -8.86
N GLN A 176 -6.60 -24.07 -9.28
CA GLN A 176 -5.58 -23.33 -8.54
C GLN A 176 -6.22 -22.13 -7.83
N ILE A 177 -5.45 -21.46 -6.95
CA ILE A 177 -5.92 -20.29 -6.21
C ILE A 177 -5.77 -19.05 -7.10
N PRO A 178 -6.82 -18.25 -7.36
CA PRO A 178 -6.74 -17.02 -8.15
C PRO A 178 -6.13 -15.85 -7.36
N PRO A 179 -5.64 -14.79 -8.03
CA PRO A 179 -5.15 -13.59 -7.35
C PRO A 179 -6.33 -12.82 -6.74
N ILE A 180 -6.14 -12.21 -5.57
CA ILE A 180 -7.20 -11.46 -4.87
C ILE A 180 -7.11 -9.95 -5.06
N CYS A 181 -5.96 -9.43 -5.49
CA CYS A 181 -5.74 -8.00 -5.67
C CYS A 181 -4.77 -7.70 -6.82
N GLU A 182 -4.90 -6.48 -7.34
CA GLU A 182 -3.90 -5.83 -8.20
C GLU A 182 -3.34 -4.60 -7.49
N GLN A 183 -2.02 -4.52 -7.45
CA GLN A 183 -1.30 -3.34 -6.99
C GLN A 183 -1.01 -2.36 -8.13
N ALA A 184 -1.78 -1.27 -8.21
CA ALA A 184 -1.73 -0.32 -9.34
C ALA A 184 -1.36 1.11 -8.92
N GLU A 185 -0.69 1.84 -9.81
CA GLU A 185 -0.45 3.27 -9.61
C GLU A 185 -1.78 4.01 -9.63
N TYR A 186 -2.03 4.85 -8.62
CA TYR A 186 -3.19 5.72 -8.62
C TYR A 186 -2.88 7.03 -7.93
N HIS A 187 -3.11 8.11 -8.67
CA HIS A 187 -3.05 9.47 -8.17
C HIS A 187 -3.73 10.40 -9.18
N MET A 188 -3.86 11.69 -8.85
CA MET A 188 -4.56 12.68 -9.68
C MET A 188 -4.06 12.73 -11.15
N PHE A 189 -2.78 12.43 -11.40
CA PHE A 189 -2.20 12.38 -12.75
C PHE A 189 -2.12 10.97 -13.39
N GLN A 190 -2.58 9.91 -12.72
CA GLN A 190 -2.58 8.53 -13.24
C GLN A 190 -3.85 7.82 -12.78
N ARG A 191 -4.86 7.75 -13.67
CA ARG A 191 -6.24 7.43 -13.29
C ARG A 191 -6.85 6.24 -14.02
N GLU A 192 -6.53 6.09 -15.30
CA GLU A 192 -7.26 5.27 -16.27
C GLU A 192 -7.45 3.82 -15.79
N LYS A 193 -6.37 3.10 -15.48
CA LYS A 193 -6.44 1.71 -15.03
C LYS A 193 -7.37 1.52 -13.82
N VAL A 194 -7.23 2.37 -12.80
CA VAL A 194 -7.93 2.19 -11.52
C VAL A 194 -9.38 2.67 -11.58
N GLU A 195 -9.67 3.72 -12.35
CA GLU A 195 -11.03 4.25 -12.48
C GLU A 195 -11.87 3.52 -13.55
N VAL A 196 -11.24 2.90 -14.56
CA VAL A 196 -11.96 2.27 -15.69
C VAL A 196 -11.81 0.76 -15.70
N GLN A 197 -10.59 0.24 -15.57
CA GLN A 197 -10.32 -1.18 -15.81
C GLN A 197 -10.53 -2.05 -14.57
N LEU A 198 -10.02 -1.62 -13.40
CA LEU A 198 -10.12 -2.41 -12.17
C LEU A 198 -11.56 -2.60 -11.66
N PRO A 199 -12.50 -1.65 -11.79
CA PRO A 199 -13.89 -1.89 -11.41
C PRO A 199 -14.52 -3.06 -12.17
N GLU A 200 -14.22 -3.21 -13.47
CA GLU A 200 -14.69 -4.34 -14.26
C GLU A 200 -14.13 -5.67 -13.75
N LEU A 201 -12.84 -5.71 -13.38
CA LEU A 201 -12.24 -6.92 -12.78
C LEU A 201 -12.83 -7.25 -11.41
N PHE A 202 -13.10 -6.24 -10.58
CA PHE A 202 -13.77 -6.44 -9.29
C PHE A 202 -15.15 -7.07 -9.48
N HIS A 203 -15.96 -6.57 -10.41
CA HIS A 203 -17.28 -7.12 -10.66
C HIS A 203 -17.22 -8.55 -11.24
N LYS A 204 -16.34 -8.80 -12.23
CA LYS A 204 -16.25 -10.08 -12.94
C LYS A 204 -15.61 -11.19 -12.12
N ILE A 205 -14.49 -10.92 -11.45
CA ILE A 205 -13.65 -11.94 -10.80
C ILE A 205 -13.30 -11.64 -9.34
N GLY A 206 -13.72 -10.48 -8.82
CA GLY A 206 -13.56 -10.16 -7.40
C GLY A 206 -12.18 -9.62 -6.99
N VAL A 207 -11.32 -9.29 -7.96
CA VAL A 207 -10.00 -8.70 -7.70
C VAL A 207 -10.15 -7.29 -7.14
N GLY A 208 -9.54 -7.02 -5.98
CA GLY A 208 -9.50 -5.70 -5.36
C GLY A 208 -8.37 -4.82 -5.87
N ALA A 209 -8.50 -3.51 -5.67
CA ALA A 209 -7.43 -2.55 -5.97
C ALA A 209 -6.71 -2.11 -4.68
N MET A 210 -5.40 -2.31 -4.65
CA MET A 210 -4.51 -1.69 -3.66
C MET A 210 -3.61 -0.72 -4.41
N THR A 211 -3.66 0.56 -4.10
CA THR A 211 -3.00 1.55 -4.96
C THR A 211 -1.70 2.07 -4.36
N TRP A 212 -0.75 2.48 -5.20
CA TRP A 212 0.54 3.00 -4.78
C TRP A 212 0.87 4.35 -5.41
N SER A 213 1.86 5.04 -4.82
CA SER A 213 2.29 6.42 -5.18
C SER A 213 1.15 7.45 -5.20
N PRO A 214 0.30 7.58 -4.16
CA PRO A 214 -0.81 8.55 -4.15
C PRO A 214 -0.36 10.00 -4.32
N LEU A 215 0.90 10.30 -3.99
CA LEU A 215 1.51 11.62 -4.15
C LEU A 215 2.46 11.72 -5.35
N ALA A 216 2.43 10.75 -6.28
CA ALA A 216 3.31 10.66 -7.44
C ALA A 216 4.79 10.86 -7.06
N CYS A 217 5.32 10.04 -6.14
CA CYS A 217 6.67 10.19 -5.59
C CYS A 217 6.96 11.54 -4.88
N GLY A 218 5.91 12.19 -4.36
CA GLY A 218 5.98 13.48 -3.67
C GLY A 218 5.75 14.67 -4.58
N ILE A 219 5.54 14.48 -5.89
CA ILE A 219 5.24 15.56 -6.83
C ILE A 219 4.00 16.35 -6.40
N ILE A 220 2.95 15.65 -5.97
CA ILE A 220 1.67 16.26 -5.61
C ILE A 220 1.74 17.07 -4.30
N SER A 221 2.81 16.94 -3.51
CA SER A 221 2.98 17.81 -2.33
C SER A 221 3.31 19.27 -2.66
N GLY A 222 3.56 19.60 -3.94
CA GLY A 222 3.95 20.95 -4.36
C GLY A 222 5.42 21.31 -4.05
N LYS A 223 6.17 20.43 -3.37
CA LYS A 223 7.56 20.71 -2.94
C LYS A 223 8.54 21.00 -4.09
N TYR A 224 8.16 20.74 -5.35
CA TYR A 224 9.02 20.92 -6.52
C TYR A 224 8.72 22.16 -7.36
N ASP A 225 7.86 23.07 -6.89
CA ASP A 225 7.50 24.30 -7.64
C ASP A 225 8.73 25.13 -8.04
N SER A 226 9.68 25.26 -7.10
CA SER A 226 10.92 26.05 -7.25
C SER A 226 12.16 25.19 -7.57
N GLY A 227 11.98 24.01 -8.15
CA GLY A 227 13.08 23.10 -8.50
C GLY A 227 13.14 21.86 -7.60
N VAL A 228 14.31 21.21 -7.51
CA VAL A 228 14.47 19.97 -6.73
C VAL A 228 15.06 20.29 -5.36
N PRO A 229 14.28 20.18 -4.26
CA PRO A 229 14.81 20.42 -2.92
C PRO A 229 15.90 19.40 -2.55
N PRO A 230 16.89 19.79 -1.74
CA PRO A 230 17.82 18.84 -1.14
C PRO A 230 17.07 17.83 -0.26
N TYR A 231 17.59 16.61 -0.17
CA TYR A 231 17.02 15.48 0.57
C TYR A 231 15.65 14.98 0.06
N SER A 232 15.10 15.59 -0.99
CA SER A 232 13.91 15.08 -1.68
C SER A 232 14.23 13.77 -2.41
N ARG A 233 13.20 12.96 -2.70
CA ARG A 233 13.36 11.70 -3.45
C ARG A 233 14.05 11.94 -4.80
N ALA A 234 13.72 13.05 -5.47
CA ALA A 234 14.31 13.40 -6.76
C ALA A 234 15.79 13.83 -6.69
N SER A 235 16.31 14.16 -5.50
CA SER A 235 17.74 14.43 -5.30
C SER A 235 18.58 13.17 -5.01
N LEU A 236 17.95 12.02 -4.77
CA LEU A 236 18.65 10.79 -4.41
C LEU A 236 19.37 10.18 -5.62
N LYS A 237 20.55 9.60 -5.37
CA LYS A 237 21.27 8.82 -6.38
C LYS A 237 20.38 7.66 -6.89
N GLY A 238 20.30 7.50 -8.21
CA GLY A 238 19.45 6.49 -8.86
C GLY A 238 18.02 6.97 -9.18
N TYR A 239 17.65 8.19 -8.80
CA TYR A 239 16.33 8.79 -9.08
C TYR A 239 16.38 9.90 -10.13
N GLN A 240 17.39 9.89 -11.01
CA GLN A 240 17.51 10.87 -12.09
C GLN A 240 16.27 10.88 -12.99
N TRP A 241 15.69 9.71 -13.27
CA TRP A 241 14.43 9.59 -14.01
C TRP A 241 13.27 10.41 -13.39
N LEU A 242 13.21 10.50 -12.04
CA LEU A 242 12.18 11.27 -11.35
C LEU A 242 12.47 12.76 -11.46
N LYS A 243 13.73 13.16 -11.34
CA LYS A 243 14.18 14.53 -11.58
C LYS A 243 13.86 14.98 -13.00
N ASP A 244 14.15 14.15 -13.99
CA ASP A 244 13.85 14.43 -15.41
C ASP A 244 12.35 14.55 -15.63
N LYS A 245 11.54 13.66 -15.02
CA LYS A 245 10.07 13.75 -15.06
C LYS A 245 9.55 15.06 -14.46
N ILE A 246 10.08 15.48 -13.32
CA ILE A 246 9.68 16.73 -12.65
C ILE A 246 10.04 17.97 -13.49
N LEU A 247 11.24 17.97 -14.09
CA LEU A 247 11.74 19.10 -14.88
C LEU A 247 11.24 19.10 -16.33
N SER A 248 10.61 18.01 -16.79
CA SER A 248 9.98 17.93 -18.10
C SER A 248 8.83 18.94 -18.24
N GLU A 249 8.46 19.24 -19.49
CA GLU A 249 7.32 20.11 -19.79
C GLU A 249 6.02 19.60 -19.15
N GLU A 250 5.78 18.28 -19.19
CA GLU A 250 4.62 17.68 -18.54
C GLU A 250 4.66 17.86 -17.02
N GLY A 251 5.82 17.65 -16.39
CA GLY A 251 6.01 17.86 -14.96
C GLY A 251 5.72 19.30 -14.54
N ARG A 252 6.16 20.28 -15.34
CA ARG A 252 5.86 21.71 -15.11
C ARG A 252 4.38 22.02 -15.28
N ARG A 253 3.70 21.45 -16.27
CA ARG A 253 2.23 21.57 -16.43
C ARG A 253 1.48 20.98 -15.23
N GLN A 254 1.95 19.85 -14.69
CA GLN A 254 1.40 19.26 -13.47
C GLN A 254 1.58 20.21 -12.27
N GLN A 255 2.74 20.87 -12.11
CA GLN A 255 2.96 21.86 -11.04
C GLN A 255 2.00 23.04 -11.12
N THR A 256 1.68 23.56 -12.32
CA THR A 256 0.67 24.62 -12.46
C THR A 256 -0.69 24.18 -11.93
N LYS A 257 -1.15 22.97 -12.30
CA LYS A 257 -2.41 22.40 -11.79
C LYS A 257 -2.40 22.22 -10.28
N LEU A 258 -1.25 21.88 -9.69
CA LEU A 258 -1.13 21.76 -8.24
C LEU A 258 -1.36 23.10 -7.51
N LYS A 259 -1.05 24.25 -8.14
CA LYS A 259 -1.37 25.58 -7.56
C LYS A 259 -2.87 25.83 -7.49
N GLU A 260 -3.61 25.40 -8.51
CA GLU A 260 -5.06 25.50 -8.52
C GLU A 260 -5.69 24.54 -7.49
N LEU A 261 -5.16 23.31 -7.38
CA LEU A 261 -5.60 22.33 -6.37
C LEU A 261 -5.27 22.77 -4.94
N GLN A 262 -4.18 23.52 -4.75
CA GLN A 262 -3.80 24.08 -3.45
C GLN A 262 -4.90 25.03 -2.92
N ALA A 263 -5.53 25.83 -3.78
CA ALA A 263 -6.64 26.70 -3.38
C ALA A 263 -7.86 25.90 -2.88
N ILE A 264 -8.12 24.72 -3.46
CA ILE A 264 -9.16 23.80 -2.96
C ILE A 264 -8.77 23.26 -1.59
N ALA A 265 -7.52 22.81 -1.41
CA ALA A 265 -7.03 22.28 -0.15
C ALA A 265 -7.17 23.31 0.99
N GLU A 266 -6.78 24.56 0.73
CA GLU A 266 -6.94 25.69 1.67
C GLU A 266 -8.39 25.92 2.05
N ARG A 267 -9.31 25.94 1.08
CA ARG A 267 -10.76 26.10 1.33
C ARG A 267 -11.34 24.96 2.18
N LEU A 268 -10.78 23.75 2.06
CA LEU A 268 -11.19 22.59 2.87
C LEU A 268 -10.47 22.52 4.22
N GLY A 269 -9.51 23.42 4.48
CA GLY A 269 -8.69 23.43 5.69
C GLY A 269 -7.82 22.18 5.80
N CYS A 270 -7.20 21.74 4.71
CA CYS A 270 -6.29 20.60 4.68
C CYS A 270 -5.05 20.89 3.82
N THR A 271 -4.04 20.02 3.90
CA THR A 271 -2.89 20.11 3.00
C THR A 271 -3.18 19.49 1.63
N LEU A 272 -2.39 19.85 0.62
CA LEU A 272 -2.51 19.25 -0.71
C LEU A 272 -2.23 17.73 -0.71
N PRO A 273 -1.25 17.20 0.05
CA PRO A 273 -1.11 15.76 0.26
C PRO A 273 -2.37 15.10 0.84
N GLN A 274 -2.98 15.72 1.86
CA GLN A 274 -4.23 15.20 2.46
C GLN A 274 -5.37 15.16 1.46
N LEU A 275 -5.56 16.24 0.68
CA LEU A 275 -6.54 16.29 -0.39
C LEU A 275 -6.31 15.18 -1.42
N ALA A 276 -5.07 14.99 -1.86
CA ALA A 276 -4.72 13.99 -2.87
C ALA A 276 -4.95 12.55 -2.42
N ILE A 277 -4.58 12.22 -1.17
CA ILE A 277 -4.80 10.88 -0.60
C ILE A 277 -6.30 10.64 -0.37
N ALA A 278 -7.02 11.62 0.18
CA ALA A 278 -8.48 11.53 0.36
C ALA A 278 -9.18 11.37 -0.99
N TRP A 279 -8.72 12.08 -2.02
CA TRP A 279 -9.22 11.95 -3.38
C TRP A 279 -9.02 10.53 -3.90
N CYS A 280 -7.87 9.89 -3.66
CA CYS A 280 -7.67 8.48 -4.03
C CYS A 280 -8.68 7.55 -3.31
N LEU A 281 -8.93 7.82 -2.02
CA LEU A 281 -9.85 7.03 -1.18
C LEU A 281 -11.34 7.26 -1.46
N ARG A 282 -11.69 8.32 -2.18
CA ARG A 282 -13.09 8.60 -2.60
C ARG A 282 -13.66 7.47 -3.43
N ASN A 283 -12.81 6.76 -4.17
CA ASN A 283 -13.20 5.62 -4.99
C ASN A 283 -13.40 4.40 -4.09
N GLU A 284 -14.65 3.95 -3.94
CA GLU A 284 -14.98 2.77 -3.15
C GLU A 284 -14.38 1.47 -3.70
N GLY A 285 -14.04 1.44 -5.00
CA GLY A 285 -13.31 0.33 -5.62
C GLY A 285 -11.85 0.20 -5.16
N VAL A 286 -11.29 1.24 -4.53
CA VAL A 286 -9.97 1.20 -3.90
C VAL A 286 -10.11 0.65 -2.47
N SER A 287 -9.55 -0.54 -2.24
CA SER A 287 -9.54 -1.18 -0.92
C SER A 287 -8.58 -0.48 0.03
N SER A 288 -7.38 -0.13 -0.44
CA SER A 288 -6.36 0.57 0.36
C SER A 288 -5.40 1.39 -0.51
N VAL A 289 -4.87 2.48 0.05
CA VAL A 289 -3.85 3.35 -0.55
C VAL A 289 -2.54 3.20 0.24
N LEU A 290 -1.48 2.72 -0.43
CA LEU A 290 -0.14 2.59 0.13
C LEU A 290 0.57 3.94 0.18
N LEU A 291 0.82 4.41 1.40
CA LEU A 291 1.56 5.62 1.70
C LEU A 291 3.07 5.36 1.62
N GLY A 292 3.83 6.44 1.37
CA GLY A 292 5.27 6.46 1.57
C GLY A 292 5.64 7.74 2.32
N ALA A 293 6.46 7.60 3.37
CA ALA A 293 6.90 8.71 4.20
C ALA A 293 8.38 8.54 4.56
N SER A 294 9.14 9.65 4.57
CA SER A 294 10.55 9.67 4.99
C SER A 294 10.75 10.21 6.41
N ASN A 295 9.69 10.67 7.07
CA ASN A 295 9.68 11.12 8.46
C ASN A 295 8.25 11.01 9.04
N THR A 296 8.15 11.12 10.37
CA THR A 296 6.89 10.98 11.11
C THR A 296 5.86 12.06 10.77
N ASP A 297 6.31 13.30 10.51
CA ASP A 297 5.42 14.42 10.20
C ASP A 297 4.64 14.17 8.91
N GLN A 298 5.32 13.70 7.86
CA GLN A 298 4.69 13.31 6.60
C GLN A 298 3.68 12.18 6.81
N LEU A 299 4.01 11.18 7.64
CA LEU A 299 3.09 10.07 7.89
C LEU A 299 1.83 10.55 8.63
N MET A 300 1.98 11.37 9.68
CA MET A 300 0.84 11.93 10.41
C MET A 300 -0.01 12.85 9.55
N GLU A 301 0.63 13.72 8.76
CA GLU A 301 -0.05 14.55 7.77
C GLU A 301 -0.89 13.70 6.82
N ASN A 302 -0.29 12.65 6.25
CA ASN A 302 -0.94 11.75 5.30
C ASN A 302 -2.10 10.95 5.93
N ILE A 303 -1.97 10.50 7.19
CA ILE A 303 -3.05 9.83 7.93
C ILE A 303 -4.25 10.78 8.10
N GLY A 304 -3.98 12.07 8.32
CA GLY A 304 -4.99 13.13 8.40
C GLY A 304 -5.89 13.28 7.15
N ALA A 305 -5.54 12.63 6.03
CA ALA A 305 -6.40 12.58 4.85
C ALA A 305 -7.77 11.92 5.11
N ILE A 306 -7.87 11.03 6.12
CA ILE A 306 -9.12 10.38 6.49
C ILE A 306 -10.20 11.41 6.87
N GLN A 307 -9.78 12.50 7.52
CA GLN A 307 -10.63 13.60 8.00
C GLN A 307 -11.09 14.51 6.85
N VAL A 308 -10.41 14.45 5.71
CA VAL A 308 -10.78 15.19 4.49
C VAL A 308 -11.83 14.45 3.68
N LEU A 309 -11.88 13.11 3.76
CA LEU A 309 -12.78 12.28 2.97
C LEU A 309 -14.26 12.71 3.04
N PRO A 310 -14.84 13.05 4.22
CA PRO A 310 -16.23 13.52 4.30
C PRO A 310 -16.47 14.89 3.65
N LYS A 311 -15.41 15.68 3.43
CA LYS A 311 -15.48 17.02 2.82
C LYS A 311 -15.47 16.98 1.29
N LEU A 312 -15.20 15.83 0.68
CA LEU A 312 -15.14 15.65 -0.77
C LEU A 312 -16.55 15.49 -1.37
N SER A 313 -17.30 16.58 -1.42
CA SER A 313 -18.59 16.63 -2.12
C SER A 313 -18.44 16.41 -3.63
N SER A 314 -19.54 16.09 -4.31
CA SER A 314 -19.56 15.97 -5.78
C SER A 314 -19.10 17.25 -6.48
N SER A 315 -19.39 18.42 -5.91
CA SER A 315 -18.93 19.71 -6.47
C SER A 315 -17.41 19.86 -6.38
N ILE A 316 -16.80 19.52 -5.24
CA ILE A 316 -15.34 19.53 -5.07
C ILE A 316 -14.68 18.53 -6.02
N VAL A 317 -15.23 17.31 -6.15
CA VAL A 317 -14.69 16.30 -7.06
C VAL A 317 -14.77 16.77 -8.51
N HIS A 318 -15.87 17.41 -8.91
CA HIS A 318 -16.01 17.98 -10.25
C HIS A 318 -15.02 19.13 -10.49
N GLU A 319 -14.80 20.01 -9.52
CA GLU A 319 -13.81 21.08 -9.61
C GLU A 319 -12.38 20.53 -9.77
N VAL A 320 -12.02 19.50 -9.00
CA VAL A 320 -10.76 18.77 -9.16
C VAL A 320 -10.65 18.14 -10.55
N ASP A 321 -11.72 17.50 -11.05
CA ASP A 321 -11.75 16.93 -12.40
C ASP A 321 -11.53 18.00 -13.49
N SER A 322 -12.13 19.18 -13.34
CA SER A 322 -11.95 20.31 -14.26
C SER A 322 -10.51 20.80 -14.31
N ILE A 323 -9.88 21.00 -13.15
CA ILE A 323 -8.46 21.42 -13.07
C ILE A 323 -7.55 20.35 -13.67
N LEU A 324 -7.80 19.08 -13.36
CA LEU A 324 -6.97 17.99 -13.85
C LEU A 324 -7.16 17.74 -15.34
N GLY A 325 -8.36 17.95 -15.88
CA GLY A 325 -8.67 17.82 -17.31
C GLY A 325 -8.33 16.44 -17.88
N ASN A 326 -8.34 15.41 -17.03
CA ASN A 326 -7.87 14.05 -17.37
C ASN A 326 -8.81 12.96 -16.87
N LYS A 327 -10.07 13.30 -16.60
CA LYS A 327 -11.09 12.33 -16.20
C LYS A 327 -11.18 11.24 -17.27
N PRO A 328 -10.92 9.97 -16.94
CA PRO A 328 -10.93 8.92 -17.93
C PRO A 328 -12.38 8.62 -18.36
N TYR A 329 -12.56 8.32 -19.65
CA TYR A 329 -13.88 8.02 -20.22
C TYR A 329 -14.38 6.66 -19.75
N SER A 330 -15.64 6.57 -19.31
CA SER A 330 -16.29 5.30 -19.00
C SER A 330 -17.32 4.95 -20.07
N LYS A 331 -17.41 3.66 -20.44
CA LYS A 331 -18.45 3.19 -21.39
C LYS A 331 -19.89 3.47 -20.91
N LYS A 332 -20.10 3.74 -19.62
CA LYS A 332 -21.41 4.12 -19.08
C LYS A 332 -21.88 5.50 -19.57
N ASP A 333 -20.97 6.38 -19.99
CA ASP A 333 -21.29 7.74 -20.44
C ASP A 333 -21.96 7.79 -21.83
N TYR A 334 -22.07 6.65 -22.53
CA TYR A 334 -22.70 6.52 -23.85
C TYR A 334 -24.24 6.37 -23.81
N ARG A 335 -24.83 6.19 -22.62
CA ARG A 335 -26.28 5.89 -22.46
C ARG A 335 -27.08 7.03 -21.82
N SER A 336 -26.49 8.22 -21.71
CA SER A 336 -27.10 9.43 -21.13
C SER A 336 -27.31 10.50 -22.18
#